data_AF-A0A2V9B075-F1
#
_entry.id   AF-A0A2V9B075-F1
#
_cell.length_a   1.000
_cell.length_b   1.000
_cell.length_c   1.000
_cell.angle_alpha   90.00
_cell.angle_beta   90.00
_cell.angle_gamma   90.00
#
_symmetry.space_group_name_H-M   'P 1'
#
loop_
_entity.id
_entity.type
_entity.pdbx_description
1 polymer ?
#
loop_
_entity_poly.entity_id
_entity_poly.type
_entity_poly.pdbx_seq_one_letter_code
_entity_poly.pdbx_strand_id
1 'polypeptide(L)'
;MDDLKQQALAKSPDPAIYQPYLQVSHPFFLSHMTFVVRTTTPPESVASGMRAIFKNVDKDQPMSITSMDSVIATTIAEPQFQARLLASFALIALALTIVGVYGVLSYSVVQRTQEIGVRMALGAQNVDVLRMLLRKALVLVSAGIVIGGAGSLAFARVLAKFLFEVKPGDPATFTAVALVLASSALAACYIPARRATGVDPLVALRYE
;
A
#
# COMPACT_ATOMS: atom_id res chain seq x y z
N MET A 1 20.25 6.66 22.86
CA MET A 1 19.84 7.98 22.34
C MET A 1 18.92 7.88 21.11
N ASP A 2 18.43 6.67 20.76
CA ASP A 2 17.64 6.45 19.53
C ASP A 2 16.13 6.72 19.65
N ASP A 3 15.62 7.00 20.85
CA ASP A 3 14.18 7.05 21.12
C ASP A 3 13.57 8.47 21.06
N LEU A 4 14.37 9.49 20.69
CA LEU A 4 13.94 10.89 20.64
C LEU A 4 13.58 11.29 19.22
N LYS A 5 12.28 11.34 18.91
CA LYS A 5 11.78 11.86 17.64
C LYS A 5 11.51 13.36 17.76
N GLN A 6 12.37 14.19 17.18
CA GLN A 6 12.28 15.66 17.30
C GLN A 6 11.52 16.33 16.14
N GLN A 7 11.64 15.80 14.92
CA GLN A 7 11.06 16.44 13.72
C GLN A 7 9.92 15.64 13.10
N ALA A 8 10.06 14.32 13.00
CA ALA A 8 9.04 13.44 12.46
C ALA A 8 9.18 12.03 13.04
N LEU A 9 8.06 11.31 13.11
CA LEU A 9 8.04 9.91 13.56
C LEU A 9 8.92 9.00 12.68
N ALA A 10 8.99 9.29 11.38
CA ALA A 10 9.73 8.51 10.41
C ALA A 10 11.21 8.89 10.27
N LYS A 11 11.63 10.07 10.75
CA LYS A 11 13.01 10.55 10.63
C LYS A 11 13.86 9.99 11.77
N SER A 12 15.12 9.64 11.50
CA SER A 12 16.08 9.34 12.56
C SER A 12 16.34 10.55 13.48
N PRO A 13 16.60 10.33 14.78
CA PRO A 13 16.91 11.41 15.72
C PRO A 13 18.12 12.23 15.23
N ASP A 14 17.99 13.55 15.22
CA ASP A 14 19.15 14.41 14.98
C ASP A 14 20.00 14.46 16.27
N PRO A 15 21.33 14.65 16.18
CA PRO A 15 22.17 14.76 17.36
C PRO A 15 21.65 15.85 18.31
N ALA A 16 21.36 15.45 19.55
CA ALA A 16 20.75 16.30 20.55
C ALA A 16 21.62 16.37 21.81
N ILE A 17 21.72 17.55 22.41
CA ILE A 17 22.38 17.75 23.69
C ILE A 17 21.34 18.25 24.68
N TYR A 18 21.30 17.65 25.87
CA TYR A 18 20.48 18.12 26.97
C TYR A 18 21.24 19.21 27.73
N GLN A 19 20.72 20.43 27.71
CA GLN A 19 21.26 21.53 28.49
C GLN A 19 20.23 21.98 29.53
N PRO A 20 20.59 22.02 30.83
CA PRO A 20 19.74 22.62 31.85
C PRO A 20 19.46 24.08 31.51
N TYR A 21 18.20 24.50 31.67
CA TYR A 21 17.77 25.88 31.38
C TYR A 21 18.66 26.94 32.05
N LEU A 22 19.06 26.69 33.31
CA LEU A 22 19.91 27.60 34.09
C LEU A 22 21.34 27.74 33.55
N GLN A 23 21.77 26.87 32.63
CA GLN A 23 23.13 26.87 32.05
C GLN A 23 23.16 27.43 30.62
N VAL A 24 22.02 27.86 30.07
CA VAL A 24 21.95 28.41 28.70
C VAL A 24 22.44 29.86 28.72
N SER A 25 23.68 30.08 28.25
CA SER A 25 24.29 31.42 28.22
C SER A 25 23.92 32.23 26.97
N HIS A 26 23.39 31.58 25.92
CA HIS A 26 23.11 32.22 24.63
C HIS A 26 21.60 32.48 24.44
N PRO A 27 21.16 33.74 24.28
CA PRO A 27 19.74 34.11 24.16
C PRO A 27 19.01 33.43 22.99
N PHE A 28 19.73 33.10 21.93
CA PHE A 28 19.17 32.50 20.71
C PHE A 28 18.38 31.21 20.97
N PHE A 29 18.86 30.35 21.87
CA PHE A 29 18.17 29.08 22.20
C PHE A 29 16.89 29.29 23.00
N LEU A 30 16.77 30.43 23.69
CA LEU A 30 15.60 30.75 24.52
C LEU A 30 14.44 31.31 23.68
N SER A 31 14.73 31.89 22.51
CA SER A 31 13.72 32.49 21.62
C SER A 31 12.80 31.46 20.93
N HIS A 32 13.16 30.17 20.93
CA HIS A 32 12.39 29.09 20.28
C HIS A 32 12.02 27.95 21.24
N MET A 33 11.75 28.28 22.50
CA MET A 33 11.45 27.26 23.52
C MET A 33 10.01 26.75 23.39
N THR A 34 9.86 25.43 23.23
CA THR A 34 8.55 24.76 23.25
C THR A 34 8.35 24.10 24.60
N PHE A 35 7.24 24.40 25.26
CA PHE A 35 6.86 23.76 26.52
C PHE A 35 6.00 22.53 26.23
N VAL A 36 6.40 21.40 26.79
CA VAL A 36 5.62 20.15 26.73
C VAL A 36 5.17 19.81 28.14
N VAL A 37 3.86 19.75 28.35
CA VAL A 37 3.25 19.43 29.64
C VAL A 37 2.56 18.08 29.52
N ARG A 38 2.97 17.13 30.37
CA ARG A 38 2.28 15.85 30.50
C ARG A 38 1.18 15.99 31.54
N THR A 39 -0.06 15.67 31.16
CA THR A 39 -1.22 15.69 32.04
C THR A 39 -2.04 14.41 31.90
N THR A 40 -2.77 14.04 32.94
CA THR A 40 -3.74 12.94 32.95
C THR A 40 -5.18 13.40 32.67
N THR A 41 -5.44 14.71 32.72
CA THR A 41 -6.74 15.32 32.44
C THR A 41 -6.87 15.72 30.97
N PRO A 42 -8.09 15.91 30.42
CA PRO A 42 -8.27 16.33 29.05
C PRO A 42 -7.42 17.57 28.70
N PRO A 43 -6.64 17.52 27.60
CA PRO A 43 -5.73 18.61 27.22
C PRO A 43 -6.42 19.96 27.08
N GLU A 44 -7.68 19.97 26.64
CA GLU A 44 -8.49 21.18 26.46
C GLU A 44 -8.74 21.93 27.78
N SER A 45 -8.99 21.19 28.86
CA SER A 45 -9.23 21.75 30.19
C SER A 45 -7.95 22.33 30.82
N VAL A 46 -6.79 21.73 30.51
CA VAL A 46 -5.49 22.27 30.95
C VAL A 46 -5.10 23.47 30.09
N ALA A 47 -5.37 23.40 28.78
CA ALA A 47 -5.10 24.48 27.85
C ALA A 47 -5.81 25.77 28.22
N SER A 48 -7.10 25.71 28.61
CA SER A 48 -7.84 26.90 29.05
C SER A 48 -7.26 27.52 30.33
N GLY A 49 -6.90 26.70 31.32
CA GLY A 49 -6.24 27.14 32.55
C GLY A 49 -4.87 27.78 32.28
N MET A 50 -4.06 27.18 31.41
CA MET A 50 -2.77 27.74 31.01
C MET A 50 -2.94 29.08 30.27
N ARG A 51 -3.90 29.20 29.35
CA ARG A 51 -4.20 30.49 28.68
C ARG A 51 -4.50 31.60 29.66
N ALA A 52 -5.28 31.32 30.71
CA ALA A 52 -5.61 32.30 31.73
C ALA A 52 -4.37 32.78 32.50
N ILE A 53 -3.47 31.85 32.87
CA ILE A 53 -2.24 32.17 33.60
C ILE A 53 -1.27 32.97 32.72
N PHE A 54 -1.01 32.52 31.48
CA PHE A 54 -0.07 33.21 30.59
C PHE A 54 -0.53 34.61 30.22
N LYS A 55 -1.83 34.81 30.01
CA LYS A 55 -2.41 36.14 29.76
C LYS A 55 -2.18 37.13 30.90
N ASN A 56 -1.95 36.66 32.13
CA ASN A 56 -1.60 37.52 33.26
C ASN A 56 -0.11 37.85 33.32
N VAL A 57 0.75 37.00 32.74
CA VAL A 57 2.20 37.21 32.67
C VAL A 57 2.54 38.13 31.50
N ASP A 58 2.01 37.83 30.31
CA ASP A 58 2.21 38.61 29.10
C ASP A 58 0.96 38.52 28.21
N LYS A 59 0.34 39.68 27.94
CA LYS A 59 -0.90 39.77 27.15
C LYS A 59 -0.65 39.75 25.65
N ASP A 60 0.54 40.14 25.21
CA ASP A 60 0.87 40.31 23.80
C ASP A 60 1.57 39.07 23.21
N GLN A 61 1.89 38.08 24.05
CA GLN A 61 2.52 36.84 23.62
C GLN A 61 1.54 35.95 22.81
N PRO A 62 1.81 35.68 21.52
CA PRO A 62 1.01 34.76 20.73
C PRO A 62 1.21 33.33 21.24
N MET A 63 0.15 32.71 21.76
CA MET A 63 0.19 31.36 22.31
C MET A 63 -0.65 30.38 21.48
N SER A 64 0.01 29.36 20.93
CA SER A 64 -0.65 28.22 20.30
C SER A 64 -0.52 27.00 21.21
N ILE A 65 -1.65 26.54 21.76
CA ILE A 65 -1.70 25.31 22.57
C ILE A 65 -2.38 24.24 21.73
N THR A 66 -1.62 23.19 21.45
CA THR A 66 -2.05 22.07 20.61
C THR A 66 -1.83 20.77 21.39
N SER A 67 -2.80 19.86 21.33
CA SER A 67 -2.63 18.54 21.96
C SER A 67 -1.56 17.73 21.21
N MET A 68 -0.82 16.88 21.92
CA MET A 68 0.16 16.02 21.27
C MET A 68 -0.51 15.09 20.23
N ASP A 69 -1.74 14.65 20.50
CA ASP A 69 -2.54 13.84 19.55
C ASP A 69 -2.79 14.58 18.23
N SER A 70 -3.14 15.87 18.29
CA SER A 70 -3.31 16.68 17.09
C SER A 70 -2.00 16.93 16.33
N VAL A 71 -0.86 17.07 17.02
CA VAL A 71 0.46 17.20 16.37
C VAL A 71 0.86 15.90 15.66
N ILE A 72 0.58 14.75 16.30
CA ILE A 72 0.81 13.44 15.68
C ILE A 72 -0.13 13.26 14.47
N ALA A 73 -1.39 13.63 14.61
CA ALA A 73 -2.38 13.52 13.53
C ALA A 73 -1.98 14.35 12.30
N THR A 74 -1.51 15.58 12.47
CA THR A 74 -1.05 16.42 11.35
C THR A 74 0.23 15.89 10.69
N THR A 75 1.13 15.29 11.48
CA THR A 75 2.38 14.69 10.98
C THR A 75 2.12 13.44 10.12
N ILE A 76 1.03 12.71 10.38
CA ILE A 76 0.70 11.46 9.69
C ILE A 76 -0.37 11.67 8.59
N ALA A 77 -1.11 12.79 8.60
CA ALA A 77 -2.22 13.04 7.68
C ALA A 77 -1.82 13.01 6.20
N GLU A 78 -0.71 13.66 5.85
CA GLU A 78 -0.25 13.78 4.46
C GLU A 78 0.22 12.42 3.88
N PRO A 79 1.08 11.63 4.56
CA PRO A 79 1.40 10.27 4.13
C PRO A 79 0.17 9.36 4.00
N GLN A 80 -0.80 9.47 4.91
CA GLN A 80 -2.03 8.67 4.85
C GLN A 80 -2.91 9.04 3.65
N PHE A 81 -3.01 10.33 3.32
CA PHE A 81 -3.76 10.78 2.15
C PHE A 81 -3.15 10.23 0.86
N GLN A 82 -1.83 10.35 0.70
CA GLN A 82 -1.11 9.80 -0.45
C GLN A 82 -1.26 8.28 -0.54
N ALA A 83 -1.15 7.57 0.60
CA ALA A 83 -1.33 6.11 0.64
C ALA A 83 -2.75 5.70 0.21
N ARG A 84 -3.80 6.42 0.63
CA ARG A 84 -5.19 6.15 0.21
C ARG A 84 -5.39 6.40 -1.28
N LEU A 85 -4.78 7.45 -1.84
CA LEU A 85 -4.85 7.75 -3.26
C LEU A 85 -4.14 6.68 -4.11
N LEU A 86 -2.95 6.24 -3.68
CA LEU A 86 -2.24 5.13 -4.33
C LEU A 86 -3.02 3.82 -4.22
N ALA A 87 -3.67 3.57 -3.08
CA ALA A 87 -4.51 2.40 -2.88
C ALA A 87 -5.72 2.39 -3.85
N SER A 88 -6.35 3.54 -4.10
CA SER A 88 -7.46 3.62 -5.06
C SER A 88 -6.99 3.37 -6.50
N PHE A 89 -5.84 3.92 -6.91
CA PHE A 89 -5.24 3.61 -8.21
C PHE A 89 -4.84 2.14 -8.34
N ALA A 90 -4.29 1.54 -7.28
CA ALA A 90 -3.97 0.12 -7.26
C ALA A 90 -5.22 -0.76 -7.44
N LEU A 91 -6.34 -0.40 -6.81
CA LEU A 91 -7.62 -1.11 -7.01
C LEU A 91 -8.13 -1.02 -8.45
N ILE A 92 -8.04 0.16 -9.08
CA ILE A 92 -8.43 0.34 -10.48
C ILE A 92 -7.52 -0.47 -11.40
N ALA A 93 -6.20 -0.43 -11.18
CA ALA A 93 -5.23 -1.21 -11.94
C ALA A 93 -5.48 -2.72 -11.79
N LEU A 94 -5.84 -3.18 -10.58
CA LEU A 94 -6.21 -4.57 -10.32
C LEU A 94 -7.46 -4.97 -11.10
N ALA A 95 -8.50 -4.12 -11.10
CA ALA A 95 -9.72 -4.36 -11.87
C ALA A 95 -9.43 -4.44 -13.38
N LEU A 96 -8.64 -3.51 -13.92
CA LEU A 96 -8.20 -3.52 -15.32
C LEU A 96 -7.40 -4.79 -15.65
N THR A 97 -6.55 -5.24 -14.73
CA THR A 97 -5.78 -6.48 -14.88
C THR A 97 -6.70 -7.70 -14.96
N ILE A 98 -7.70 -7.79 -14.08
CA ILE A 98 -8.71 -8.87 -14.11
C ILE A 98 -9.44 -8.89 -15.45
N VAL A 99 -9.89 -7.73 -15.95
CA VAL A 99 -10.58 -7.60 -17.23
C VAL A 99 -9.67 -8.00 -18.40
N GLY A 100 -8.41 -7.54 -18.40
CA GLY A 100 -7.43 -7.87 -19.44
C GLY A 100 -7.09 -9.36 -19.47
N VAL A 101 -6.83 -9.96 -18.31
CA VAL A 101 -6.57 -11.40 -18.17
C VAL A 101 -7.78 -12.20 -18.65
N TYR A 102 -9.00 -11.82 -18.24
CA TYR A 102 -10.24 -12.44 -18.72
C TYR A 102 -10.36 -12.35 -20.25
N GLY A 103 -10.12 -11.19 -20.84
CA GLY A 103 -10.22 -10.97 -22.29
C GLY A 103 -9.25 -11.86 -23.08
N VAL A 104 -7.97 -11.87 -22.69
CA VAL A 104 -6.94 -12.68 -23.35
C VAL A 104 -7.23 -14.18 -23.21
N LEU A 105 -7.68 -14.64 -22.04
CA LEU A 105 -8.04 -16.04 -21.81
C LEU A 105 -9.30 -16.44 -22.57
N SER A 106 -10.34 -15.62 -22.53
CA SER A 106 -11.58 -15.87 -23.26
C SER A 106 -11.32 -15.98 -24.77
N TYR A 107 -10.48 -15.09 -25.31
CA TYR A 107 -10.07 -15.15 -26.71
C TYR A 107 -9.25 -16.42 -27.01
N SER A 108 -8.29 -16.78 -26.15
CA SER A 108 -7.48 -17.99 -26.32
C SER A 108 -8.29 -19.28 -26.22
N VAL A 109 -9.41 -19.28 -25.47
CA VAL A 109 -10.34 -20.42 -25.42
C VAL A 109 -11.10 -20.53 -26.73
N VAL A 110 -11.68 -19.43 -27.23
CA VAL A 110 -12.42 -19.40 -28.51
C VAL A 110 -11.53 -19.82 -29.69
N GLN A 111 -10.25 -19.44 -29.70
CA GLN A 111 -9.33 -19.83 -30.77
C GLN A 111 -8.94 -21.32 -30.73
N ARG A 112 -9.14 -22.00 -29.59
CA ARG A 112 -8.79 -23.42 -29.38
C ARG A 112 -10.00 -24.33 -29.19
N THR A 113 -11.22 -23.82 -29.37
CA THR A 113 -12.46 -24.61 -29.23
C THR A 113 -12.48 -25.82 -30.17
N GLN A 114 -11.94 -25.71 -31.39
CA GLN A 114 -11.82 -26.85 -32.31
C GLN A 114 -10.91 -27.97 -31.76
N GLU A 115 -9.72 -27.63 -31.26
CA GLU A 115 -8.79 -28.62 -30.66
C GLU A 115 -9.40 -29.25 -29.41
N ILE A 116 -10.05 -28.43 -28.58
CA ILE A 116 -10.72 -28.87 -27.34
C ILE A 116 -11.90 -29.78 -27.67
N GLY A 117 -12.71 -29.44 -28.68
CA GLY A 117 -13.84 -30.24 -29.14
C GLY A 117 -13.42 -31.60 -29.69
N VAL A 118 -12.35 -31.66 -30.49
CA VAL A 118 -11.79 -32.92 -30.99
C VAL A 118 -11.25 -33.79 -29.83
N ARG A 119 -10.55 -33.20 -28.86
CA ARG A 119 -10.09 -33.94 -27.66
C ARG A 119 -11.25 -34.47 -26.83
N MET A 120 -12.30 -33.69 -26.63
CA MET A 120 -13.48 -34.13 -25.90
C MET A 120 -14.24 -35.24 -26.64
N ALA A 121 -14.34 -35.17 -27.98
CA ALA A 121 -14.92 -36.24 -28.80
C ALA A 121 -14.11 -37.54 -28.73
N LEU A 122 -12.79 -37.44 -28.50
CA LEU A 122 -11.90 -38.58 -28.24
C LEU A 122 -11.91 -39.06 -26.78
N GLY A 123 -12.77 -38.51 -25.93
CA GLY A 123 -12.95 -38.94 -24.53
C GLY A 123 -12.11 -38.20 -23.49
N ALA A 124 -11.46 -37.08 -23.84
CA ALA A 124 -10.73 -36.28 -22.87
C ALA A 124 -11.66 -35.66 -21.82
N GLN A 125 -11.25 -35.73 -20.55
CA GLN A 125 -12.03 -35.16 -19.44
C GLN A 125 -11.93 -33.63 -19.41
N ASN A 126 -13.02 -32.98 -19.00
CA ASN A 126 -13.08 -31.52 -18.73
C ASN A 126 -11.93 -31.02 -17.82
N VAL A 127 -11.39 -31.91 -16.97
CA VAL A 127 -10.28 -31.64 -16.05
C VAL A 127 -8.96 -31.38 -16.79
N ASP A 128 -8.71 -32.04 -17.92
CA ASP A 128 -7.47 -31.87 -18.69
C ASP A 128 -7.40 -30.51 -19.38
N VAL A 129 -8.54 -30.04 -19.90
CA VAL A 129 -8.69 -28.71 -20.50
C VAL A 129 -8.51 -27.62 -19.44
N LEU A 130 -9.15 -27.80 -18.29
CA LEU A 130 -9.03 -26.90 -17.14
C LEU A 130 -7.57 -26.81 -16.65
N ARG A 131 -6.88 -27.94 -16.51
CA ARG A 131 -5.48 -28.01 -16.08
C ARG A 131 -4.54 -27.33 -17.07
N MET A 132 -4.78 -27.49 -18.38
CA MET A 132 -3.99 -26.85 -19.42
C MET A 132 -4.12 -25.31 -19.36
N LEU A 133 -5.34 -24.80 -19.22
CA LEU A 133 -5.60 -23.36 -19.12
C LEU A 133 -5.01 -22.76 -17.84
N LEU A 134 -5.21 -23.42 -16.69
CA LEU A 134 -4.64 -23.03 -15.40
C LEU A 134 -3.11 -22.98 -15.44
N ARG A 135 -2.45 -23.97 -16.05
CA ARG A 135 -0.99 -23.99 -16.14
C ARG A 135 -0.47 -22.82 -16.98
N LYS A 136 -1.16 -22.49 -18.09
CA LYS A 136 -0.80 -21.35 -18.94
C LYS A 136 -0.99 -20.01 -18.19
N ALA A 137 -2.10 -19.89 -17.46
CA ALA A 137 -2.35 -18.73 -16.60
C ALA A 137 -1.27 -18.60 -15.51
N LEU A 138 -0.92 -19.71 -14.84
CA LEU A 138 0.09 -19.72 -13.78
C LEU A 138 1.47 -19.26 -14.29
N VAL A 139 1.89 -19.71 -15.48
CA VAL A 139 3.15 -19.27 -16.08
C VAL A 139 3.14 -17.77 -16.39
N LEU A 140 2.03 -17.27 -16.94
CA LEU A 140 1.91 -15.84 -17.27
C LEU A 140 1.91 -14.97 -16.00
N VAL A 141 1.17 -15.39 -14.98
CA VAL A 141 1.07 -14.67 -13.69
C VAL A 141 2.41 -14.68 -12.96
N SER A 142 3.06 -15.83 -12.87
CA SER A 142 4.38 -15.93 -12.21
C SER A 142 5.44 -15.08 -12.93
N ALA A 143 5.47 -15.09 -14.26
CA ALA A 143 6.35 -14.20 -15.03
C ALA A 143 6.06 -12.72 -14.74
N GLY A 144 4.78 -12.33 -14.72
CA GLY A 144 4.37 -10.97 -14.37
C GLY A 144 4.77 -10.56 -12.95
N ILE A 145 4.62 -11.44 -11.96
CA ILE A 145 5.04 -11.20 -10.56
C ILE A 145 6.56 -11.01 -10.48
N VAL A 146 7.34 -11.86 -11.16
CA VAL A 146 8.81 -11.75 -11.16
C VAL A 146 9.27 -10.46 -11.82
N ILE A 147 8.74 -10.13 -13.00
CA ILE A 147 9.11 -8.91 -13.73
C ILE A 147 8.67 -7.67 -12.94
N GLY A 148 7.44 -7.65 -12.44
CA GLY A 148 6.90 -6.54 -11.65
C GLY A 148 7.66 -6.36 -10.33
N GLY A 149 8.00 -7.44 -9.65
CA GLY A 149 8.81 -7.43 -8.43
C GLY A 149 10.22 -6.87 -8.68
N ALA A 150 10.89 -7.33 -9.74
CA ALA A 150 12.21 -6.81 -10.13
C ALA A 150 12.14 -5.31 -10.49
N GLY A 151 11.12 -4.90 -11.25
CA GLY A 151 10.88 -3.50 -11.59
C GLY A 151 10.63 -2.63 -10.36
N SER A 152 9.78 -3.10 -9.43
CA SER A 152 9.48 -2.41 -8.18
C SER A 152 10.74 -2.20 -7.33
N LEU A 153 11.59 -3.22 -7.19
CA LEU A 153 12.86 -3.10 -6.47
C LEU A 153 13.82 -2.13 -7.15
N ALA A 154 13.87 -2.12 -8.49
CA ALA A 154 14.70 -1.17 -9.24
C ALA A 154 14.23 0.27 -9.02
N PHE A 155 12.92 0.54 -9.11
CA PHE A 155 12.35 1.86 -8.85
C PHE A 155 12.54 2.28 -7.39
N ALA A 156 12.34 1.37 -6.43
CA ALA A 156 12.56 1.65 -5.01
C ALA A 156 14.02 2.06 -4.75
N ARG A 157 14.99 1.41 -5.39
CA ARG A 157 16.41 1.79 -5.30
C ARG A 157 16.69 3.16 -5.91
N VAL A 158 16.04 3.51 -7.02
CA VAL A 158 16.19 4.85 -7.63
C VAL A 158 15.60 5.91 -6.71
N LEU A 159 14.40 5.71 -6.18
CA LEU A 159 13.74 6.65 -5.26
C LEU A 159 14.52 6.82 -3.95
N ALA A 160 15.10 5.74 -3.41
CA ALA A 160 15.94 5.80 -2.20
C ALA A 160 17.19 6.69 -2.37
N LYS A 161 17.61 6.98 -3.62
CA LYS A 161 18.71 7.94 -3.88
C LYS A 161 18.25 9.40 -3.82
N PHE A 162 16.96 9.68 -3.97
CA PHE A 162 16.40 11.03 -3.96
C PHE A 162 15.69 11.38 -2.63
N LEU A 163 15.14 10.38 -1.94
CA LEU A 163 14.42 10.55 -0.68
C LEU A 163 15.16 9.83 0.44
N PHE A 164 15.66 10.58 1.43
CA PHE A 164 16.33 10.03 2.61
C PHE A 164 15.42 8.99 3.32
N GLU A 165 16.01 7.85 3.69
CA GLU A 165 15.47 6.81 4.59
C GLU A 165 14.19 6.04 4.16
N VAL A 166 13.95 5.80 2.86
CA VAL A 166 13.01 4.73 2.47
C VAL A 166 13.69 3.38 2.66
N LYS A 167 13.37 2.66 3.74
CA LYS A 167 13.83 1.27 3.95
C LYS A 167 13.38 0.41 2.76
N PRO A 168 14.32 -0.12 1.95
CA PRO A 168 13.95 -0.84 0.74
C PRO A 168 13.39 -2.22 1.10
N GLY A 169 12.15 -2.46 0.67
CA GLY A 169 11.59 -3.80 0.49
C GLY A 169 11.33 -4.60 1.75
N ASP A 170 10.20 -4.34 2.40
CA ASP A 170 9.64 -5.24 3.39
C ASP A 170 9.19 -6.56 2.73
N PRO A 171 9.80 -7.72 3.06
CA PRO A 171 9.43 -9.01 2.49
C PRO A 171 7.96 -9.37 2.72
N ALA A 172 7.37 -8.95 3.85
CA ALA A 172 5.97 -9.23 4.15
C ALA A 172 5.05 -8.53 3.14
N THR A 173 5.33 -7.27 2.82
CA THR A 173 4.59 -6.51 1.81
C THR A 173 4.69 -7.14 0.42
N PHE A 174 5.89 -7.52 -0.03
CA PHE A 174 6.06 -8.19 -1.33
C PHE A 174 5.31 -9.53 -1.41
N THR A 175 5.35 -10.30 -0.32
CA THR A 175 4.66 -11.60 -0.25
C THR A 175 3.14 -11.40 -0.28
N ALA A 176 2.61 -10.43 0.48
CA ALA A 176 1.19 -10.11 0.48
C ALA A 176 0.70 -9.65 -0.90
N VAL A 177 1.45 -8.76 -1.57
CA VAL A 177 1.12 -8.30 -2.93
C VAL A 177 1.12 -9.46 -3.92
N ALA A 178 2.13 -10.34 -3.87
CA ALA A 178 2.19 -11.51 -4.74
C ALA A 178 0.97 -12.44 -4.54
N LEU A 179 0.54 -12.66 -3.31
CA LEU A 179 -0.66 -13.46 -2.99
C LEU A 179 -1.94 -12.80 -3.51
N VAL A 180 -2.08 -11.48 -3.34
CA VAL A 180 -3.23 -10.72 -3.86
C VAL A 180 -3.29 -10.83 -5.39
N LEU A 181 -2.18 -10.61 -6.10
CA LEU A 181 -2.12 -10.73 -7.56
C LEU A 181 -2.37 -12.17 -8.04
N ALA A 182 -1.86 -13.18 -7.34
CA ALA A 182 -2.12 -14.58 -7.67
C ALA A 182 -3.61 -14.92 -7.50
N SER A 183 -4.22 -14.49 -6.39
CA SER A 183 -5.63 -14.71 -6.11
C SER A 183 -6.55 -14.01 -7.11
N SER A 184 -6.23 -12.77 -7.51
CA SER A 184 -7.01 -12.02 -8.49
C SER A 184 -6.92 -12.64 -9.87
N ALA A 185 -5.74 -13.12 -10.27
CA ALA A 185 -5.57 -13.82 -11.53
C ALA A 185 -6.32 -15.16 -11.54
N LEU A 186 -6.28 -15.93 -10.46
CA LEU A 186 -7.06 -17.15 -10.32
C LEU A 186 -8.57 -16.88 -10.41
N ALA A 187 -9.05 -15.83 -9.74
CA ALA A 187 -10.45 -15.40 -9.82
C ALA A 187 -10.85 -15.01 -11.25
N ALA A 188 -9.99 -14.26 -11.96
CA ALA A 188 -10.19 -13.89 -13.36
C ALA A 188 -10.23 -15.12 -14.29
N CYS A 189 -9.41 -16.14 -14.00
CA CYS A 189 -9.33 -17.37 -14.78
C CYS A 189 -10.51 -18.32 -14.51
N TYR A 190 -11.13 -18.27 -13.33
CA TYR A 190 -12.19 -19.21 -12.94
C TYR A 190 -13.42 -19.13 -13.84
N ILE A 191 -13.85 -17.91 -14.20
CA ILE A 191 -15.03 -17.69 -15.04
C ILE A 191 -14.89 -18.27 -16.47
N PRO A 192 -13.85 -17.93 -17.25
CA PRO A 192 -13.67 -18.47 -18.61
C PRO A 192 -13.36 -19.97 -18.59
N ALA A 193 -12.64 -20.45 -17.58
CA ALA A 193 -12.37 -21.87 -17.45
C ALA A 193 -13.64 -22.69 -17.14
N ARG A 194 -14.50 -22.18 -16.25
CA ARG A 194 -15.82 -22.78 -15.98
C ARG A 194 -16.73 -22.73 -17.20
N ARG A 195 -16.69 -21.63 -17.98
CA ARG A 195 -17.38 -21.55 -19.26
C ARG A 195 -16.89 -22.62 -20.24
N ALA A 196 -15.58 -22.80 -20.40
CA ALA A 196 -15.01 -23.81 -21.30
C ALA A 196 -15.41 -25.25 -20.94
N THR A 197 -15.51 -25.58 -19.65
CA THR A 197 -15.93 -26.91 -19.17
C THR A 197 -17.45 -27.10 -19.16
N GLY A 198 -18.22 -26.02 -19.23
CA GLY A 198 -19.68 -26.03 -19.24
C GLY A 198 -20.30 -25.90 -20.64
N VAL A 199 -19.48 -25.75 -21.69
CA VAL A 199 -19.97 -25.82 -23.07
C VAL A 199 -20.31 -27.27 -23.37
N ASP A 200 -21.60 -27.55 -23.50
CA ASP A 200 -22.13 -28.85 -23.88
C ASP A 200 -21.56 -29.25 -25.26
N PRO A 201 -20.82 -30.38 -25.38
CA PRO A 201 -20.16 -30.79 -26.63
C PRO A 201 -21.11 -30.93 -27.82
N LEU A 202 -22.42 -31.12 -27.56
CA LEU A 202 -23.47 -31.16 -28.58
C LEU A 202 -23.77 -29.80 -29.24
N VAL A 203 -23.49 -28.66 -28.58
CA VAL A 203 -23.66 -27.32 -29.19
C VAL A 203 -22.49 -26.97 -30.11
N ALA A 204 -21.29 -27.50 -29.82
CA ALA A 204 -20.11 -27.29 -30.65
C ALA A 204 -20.17 -28.00 -32.02
N LEU A 205 -21.01 -29.04 -32.16
CA LEU A 205 -21.26 -29.73 -33.43
C LEU A 205 -22.44 -29.16 -34.24
N ARG A 206 -23.20 -28.19 -33.70
CA ARG A 206 -24.42 -27.67 -34.33
C ARG A 206 -24.26 -26.28 -34.97
N TYR A 207 -23.01 -25.86 -35.16
CA TYR A 207 -22.67 -24.76 -36.07
C TYR A 207 -21.99 -25.35 -37.31
N GLU A 208 -22.82 -25.91 -38.20
CA GLU A 208 -22.69 -25.68 -39.64
C GLU A 208 -23.53 -24.45 -40.01
#